data_AF-A0A419E2Q3-F1
#
_entry.id   AF-A0A419E2Q3-F1
#
_cell.length_a   1.000
_cell.length_b   1.000
_cell.length_c   1.000
_cell.angle_alpha   90.00
_cell.angle_beta   90.00
_cell.angle_gamma   90.00
#
_symmetry.space_group_name_H-M   'P 1'
#
loop_
_entity.id
_entity.type
_entity.pdbx_description
1 polymer ?
#
loop_
_entity_poly.entity_id
_entity_poly.type
_entity_poly.pdbx_seq_one_letter_code
_entity_poly.pdbx_strand_id
1 'polypeptide(L)' 'MLKRLYLDRIFAPVSLSCLQYVSKINDIPNLACENCKMIIGNPIIYEKENRKAFYLRQGLFKKKTSKGIFLY' A
#
# COMPACT_ATOMS: atom_id res chain seq x y z
N MET A 1 9.04 -6.10 -12.53
CA MET A 1 8.55 -6.79 -11.32
C MET A 1 7.42 -5.96 -10.73
N LEU A 2 6.18 -6.48 -10.67
CA LEU A 2 5.06 -5.75 -10.05
C LEU A 2 5.31 -5.65 -8.54
N LYS A 3 5.24 -4.44 -7.99
CA LYS A 3 5.21 -4.24 -6.54
C LYS A 3 3.76 -4.06 -6.12
N ARG A 4 3.31 -4.92 -5.21
CA ARG A 4 1.97 -4.90 -4.61
C ARG A 4 2.12 -4.59 -3.14
N LEU A 5 1.22 -3.79 -2.59
CA LEU A 5 1.09 -3.59 -1.15
C LEU A 5 -0.30 -4.04 -0.72
N TYR A 6 -0.40 -5.21 -0.09
CA TYR A 6 -1.68 -5.70 0.41
C TYR A 6 -2.18 -4.84 1.56
N LEU A 7 -3.47 -4.47 1.53
CA LEU A 7 -4.04 -3.55 2.52
C LEU A 7 -4.03 -4.17 3.93
N ASP A 8 -4.26 -5.47 4.03
CA ASP A 8 -4.22 -6.25 5.28
C ASP A 8 -2.79 -6.45 5.84
N ARG A 9 -1.76 -5.96 5.14
CA ARG A 9 -0.36 -5.97 5.59
C ARG A 9 0.15 -4.56 5.92
N ILE A 10 -0.73 -3.56 5.93
CA ILE A 10 -0.40 -2.20 6.36
C ILE A 10 -0.74 -2.09 7.84
N PHE A 11 0.27 -1.92 8.68
CA PHE A 11 0.11 -1.76 10.13
C PHE A 11 0.03 -0.29 10.56
N ALA A 12 0.68 0.60 9.80
CA ALA A 12 0.72 2.04 10.07
C ALA A 12 0.99 2.82 8.77
N PRO A 13 0.66 4.12 8.71
CA PRO A 13 -0.16 4.87 9.68
C PRO A 13 -1.61 4.38 9.73
N VAL A 14 -2.36 4.76 10.78
CA VAL A 14 -3.77 4.35 10.98
C VAL A 14 -4.64 4.73 9.78
N SER A 15 -4.39 5.89 9.17
CA SER A 15 -5.07 6.36 7.96
C SER A 15 -5.01 5.36 6.79
N LEU A 16 -3.94 4.56 6.70
CA LEU A 16 -3.79 3.53 5.67
C LEU A 16 -4.18 2.14 6.18
N SER A 17 -3.91 1.79 7.44
CA SER A 17 -4.25 0.46 7.97
C SER A 17 -5.76 0.24 8.09
N CYS A 18 -6.55 1.29 8.32
CA CYS A 18 -8.01 1.20 8.35
C CYS A 18 -8.63 0.88 6.96
N LEU A 19 -7.91 1.12 5.87
CA LEU A 19 -8.42 0.85 4.51
C LEU A 19 -8.68 -0.65 4.26
N GLN A 20 -8.05 -1.54 5.04
CA GLN A 20 -8.31 -2.98 4.96
C GLN A 20 -9.78 -3.33 5.27
N TYR A 21 -10.50 -2.48 6.02
CA TYR A 21 -11.90 -2.71 6.40
C TYR A 21 -12.91 -2.13 5.41
N VAL A 22 -12.47 -1.33 4.42
CA VAL A 22 -13.36 -0.75 3.40
C VAL A 22 -13.88 -1.84 2.47
N SER A 23 -15.20 -1.99 2.33
CA SER A 23 -15.78 -3.12 1.61
C SER A 23 -15.53 -3.09 0.10
N LYS A 24 -15.71 -1.94 -0.55
CA LYS A 24 -15.56 -1.82 -2.01
C LYS A 24 -14.20 -1.24 -2.37
N ILE A 25 -13.55 -1.81 -3.37
CA ILE A 25 -12.25 -1.32 -3.84
C ILE A 25 -12.31 0.11 -4.39
N ASN A 26 -13.45 0.49 -4.98
CA ASN A 26 -13.68 1.82 -5.55
C ASN A 26 -13.83 2.92 -4.50
N ASP A 27 -14.12 2.56 -3.25
CA ASP A 27 -14.23 3.51 -2.13
C ASP A 27 -12.85 3.80 -1.50
N ILE A 28 -11.82 3.04 -1.89
CA ILE A 28 -10.45 3.24 -1.43
C ILE A 28 -9.80 4.32 -2.32
N PRO A 29 -9.24 5.40 -1.75
CA PRO A 29 -8.57 6.41 -2.55
C PRO A 29 -7.25 5.87 -3.14
N ASN A 30 -6.76 6.53 -4.20
CA ASN A 30 -5.40 6.27 -4.68
C ASN A 30 -4.39 6.55 -3.56
N LEU A 31 -3.35 5.71 -3.50
CA LEU A 31 -2.25 5.92 -2.57
C LEU A 31 -1.44 7.11 -3.06
N ALA A 32 -1.47 8.20 -2.31
CA ALA A 32 -0.71 9.42 -2.56
C ALA A 32 0.41 9.59 -1.53
N CYS A 33 1.55 10.13 -1.94
CA CYS A 33 2.57 10.56 -0.99
C CYS A 33 2.04 11.73 -0.16
N GLU A 34 2.11 11.64 1.16
CA GLU A 34 1.59 12.69 2.04
C GLU A 34 2.32 14.03 1.86
N ASN A 35 3.61 13.99 1.49
CA ASN A 35 4.46 15.17 1.33
C ASN A 35 4.26 15.87 -0.02
N CYS A 36 4.41 15.16 -1.14
CA CYS A 36 4.37 15.76 -2.48
C CYS A 36 3.06 15.53 -3.25
N LYS A 37 2.09 14.82 -2.65
CA LYS A 37 0.77 14.47 -3.22
C LYS A 37 0.81 13.65 -4.51
N MET A 38 1.99 13.22 -4.95
CA MET A 38 2.13 12.35 -6.11
C MET A 38 1.40 11.02 -5.87
N ILE A 39 0.63 10.59 -6.87
CA ILE A 39 0.00 9.26 -6.85
C ILE A 39 1.08 8.20 -7.02
N ILE A 40 1.23 7.35 -6.01
CA ILE A 40 2.24 6.30 -5.95
C ILE A 40 1.63 4.90 -6.10
N GLY A 41 0.31 4.75 -5.97
CA GLY A 41 -0.36 3.49 -6.29
C GLY A 41 -1.87 3.63 -6.46
N ASN A 42 -2.48 2.67 -7.15
CA ASN A 42 -3.93 2.60 -7.36
C ASN A 42 -4.50 1.38 -6.63
N PRO A 43 -5.71 1.45 -6.05
CA PRO A 43 -6.37 0.33 -5.40
C PRO A 43 -6.79 -0.72 -6.46
N ILE A 44 -6.52 -1.99 -6.19
CA ILE A 44 -6.90 -3.12 -7.03
C ILE A 44 -7.38 -4.30 -6.17
N ILE A 45 -8.17 -5.19 -6.77
CA ILE A 45 -8.31 -6.56 -6.27
C ILE A 45 -7.31 -7.40 -7.05
N TYR A 46 -6.34 -7.99 -6.36
CA TYR A 46 -5.41 -8.91 -7.00
C TYR A 46 -6.07 -10.26 -7.22
N GLU A 47 -6.48 -10.52 -8.46
CA GLU A 47 -7.34 -11.65 -8.85
C GLU A 47 -6.83 -13.01 -8.35
N LYS A 48 -5.52 -13.27 -8.42
CA LYS A 48 -4.98 -14.60 -8.04
C LYS A 48 -5.15 -14.94 -6.55
N GLU A 49 -5.18 -13.93 -5.68
CA GLU A 49 -5.36 -14.13 -4.24
C GLU A 49 -6.70 -13.61 -3.75
N ASN A 50 -7.51 -12.99 -4.63
CA ASN A 50 -8.71 -12.24 -4.29
C ASN A 50 -8.51 -11.26 -3.12
N ARG A 51 -7.35 -10.57 -3.11
CA ARG A 51 -6.95 -9.66 -2.02
C ARG A 51 -6.85 -8.23 -2.49
N LYS A 52 -7.37 -7.31 -1.67
CA LYS A 52 -7.22 -5.87 -1.90
C LYS A 52 -5.76 -5.46 -1.75
N ALA A 53 -5.25 -4.74 -2.73
CA ALA A 53 -3.89 -4.24 -2.74
C ALA A 53 -3.81 -2.84 -3.36
N PHE A 54 -2.75 -2.11 -3.05
CA PHE A 54 -2.28 -1.06 -3.93
C PHE A 54 -1.35 -1.64 -4.99
N TYR A 55 -1.67 -1.38 -6.24
CA TYR A 55 -0.75 -1.56 -7.36
C TYR A 55 0.21 -0.37 -7.41
N LEU A 56 1.47 -0.61 -7.04
CA LEU A 56 2.46 0.45 -6.88
C LEU A 56 3.08 0.84 -8.23
N ARG A 57 3.20 2.14 -8.47
CA ARG A 57 3.89 2.67 -9.66
C ARG A 57 5.39 2.39 -9.56
N GLN A 58 5.96 1.83 -10.62
CA GLN A 58 7.39 1.52 -10.69
C GLN A 58 8.22 2.82 -10.68
N GLY A 59 9.41 2.76 -10.08
CA GLY A 59 10.32 3.92 -9.97
C GLY A 59 10.02 4.87 -8.80
N LEU A 60 8.82 4.84 -8.21
CA LEU A 60 8.44 5.76 -7.13
C LEU A 60 8.77 5.25 -5.71
N PHE A 61 9.32 4.04 -5.59
CA PHE A 61 9.61 3.41 -4.30
C PHE A 61 10.96 2.71 -4.29
N LYS A 62 11.76 3.02 -3.26
CA LYS A 62 13.00 2.31 -2.92
C LYS A 62 12.78 1.49 -1.65
N LYS A 63 13.21 0.23 -1.65
CA LYS A 63 13.24 -0.56 -0.42
C LYS A 63 14.37 0.00 0.45
N LYS A 64 14.06 0.42 1.67
CA LYS A 64 15.09 0.69 2.67
C LYS A 64 15.55 -0.64 3.25
N THR A 65 16.80 -1.00 3.02
CA THR A 65 17.42 -2.15 3.67
C THR A 65 17.94 -1.71 5.04
N SER A 66 17.41 -2.32 6.10
CA SER A 66 17.87 -2.14 7.47
C SER A 66 18.60 -3.42 7.89
N LYS A 67 19.65 -3.31 8.72
CA LYS A 67 20.35 -4.45 9.32
C LYS A 67 19.53 -5.20 10.40
N GLY A 68 18.25 -4.84 10.59
CA GLY A 68 17.33 -5.59 11.44
C GLY A 68 17.49 -5.34 12.94
N ILE A 69 17.96 -4.15 13.36
CA ILE A 69 17.92 -3.76 14.77
C ILE A 69 16.54 -3.15 15.03
N PHE A 70 15.60 -3.98 15.47
CA PHE A 70 14.31 -3.55 16.00
C PHE A 70 14.49 -3.38 17.51
N LEU A 71 14.60 -2.14 17.98
CA LEU A 71 14.50 -1.84 19.40
C LEU A 71 13.01 -1.90 19.76
N TYR A 72 12.67 -2.84 20.63
CA TYR A 72 11.37 -2.93 21.30
C TYR A 72 11.33 -1.94 22.47
#